data_AF-A0A1I5LSF7-F1
#
_entry.id   AF-A0A1I5LSF7-F1
#
_cell.length_a   1.000
_cell.length_b   1.000
_cell.length_c   1.000
_cell.angle_alpha   90.00
_cell.angle_beta   90.00
_cell.angle_gamma   90.00
#
_symmetry.space_group_name_H-M   'P 1'
#
loop_
_entity.id
_entity.type
_entity.pdbx_description
1 polymer ?
#
loop_
_entity_poly.entity_id
_entity_poly.type
_entity_poly.pdbx_seq_one_letter_code
_entity_poly.pdbx_strand_id
1 'polypeptide(L)'
;AADRLAELQVWQDAAVVKAVPDKAQLPARARALREGKLVYMAVPKLAQPQPFYLLDPAELTVAPEEAASSRVAASIARNIGLDELRPVDLIICGSVAVNRGGVRLGKGAGYSDIEVAPLAQAGLIGAGTTIVTTVHSLQVVDTEISETRHDFSVDLIVTPDEVITCSPPRRPAGLHWDDLSAQQIAAMPVLQSLRSGR
;
A
#
# COMPACT_ATOMS: atom_id res chain seq x y z
N ALA A 1 -4.87 -16.67 1.26
CA ALA A 1 -4.41 -15.52 0.44
C ALA A 1 -3.02 -15.07 0.86
N ALA A 2 -2.80 -14.60 2.10
CA ALA A 2 -1.46 -14.20 2.56
C ALA A 2 -0.42 -15.32 2.43
N ASP A 3 -0.77 -16.57 2.76
CA ASP A 3 0.17 -17.68 2.60
C ASP A 3 0.55 -17.96 1.14
N ARG A 4 -0.44 -17.92 0.25
CA ARG A 4 -0.25 -18.04 -1.19
C ARG A 4 0.57 -16.88 -1.77
N LEU A 5 0.35 -15.65 -1.30
CA LEU A 5 1.17 -14.50 -1.69
C LEU A 5 2.65 -14.76 -1.36
N ALA A 6 2.91 -15.36 -0.21
CA ALA A 6 4.26 -15.63 0.23
C ALA A 6 4.95 -16.79 -0.50
N GLU A 7 4.23 -17.57 -1.30
CA GLU A 7 4.82 -18.58 -2.20
C GLU A 7 5.33 -17.95 -3.52
N LEU A 8 5.00 -16.69 -3.79
CA LEU A 8 5.34 -16.04 -5.05
C LEU A 8 6.76 -15.45 -5.06
N GLN A 9 7.41 -15.46 -6.22
CA GLN A 9 8.76 -14.92 -6.39
C GLN A 9 8.82 -13.42 -6.02
N VAL A 10 7.81 -12.64 -6.40
CA VAL A 10 7.70 -11.21 -6.06
C VAL A 10 7.68 -10.94 -4.56
N TRP A 11 7.24 -11.92 -3.75
CA TRP A 11 7.29 -11.83 -2.30
C TRP A 11 8.66 -12.26 -1.77
N GLN A 12 9.20 -13.36 -2.29
CA GLN A 12 10.49 -13.89 -1.85
C GLN A 12 11.61 -12.87 -2.09
N ASP A 13 11.60 -12.20 -3.24
CA ASP A 13 12.60 -11.19 -3.61
C ASP A 13 12.44 -9.85 -2.89
N ALA A 14 11.24 -9.54 -2.36
CA ALA A 14 10.98 -8.25 -1.73
C ALA A 14 11.69 -8.13 -0.37
N ALA A 15 12.47 -7.06 -0.19
CA ALA A 15 13.07 -6.68 1.09
C ALA A 15 12.30 -5.55 1.77
N VAL A 16 11.64 -4.69 0.99
CA VAL A 16 10.87 -3.53 1.45
C VAL A 16 9.42 -3.66 0.98
N VAL A 17 8.50 -3.74 1.95
CA VAL A 17 7.07 -3.90 1.71
C VAL A 17 6.31 -2.68 2.23
N LYS A 18 5.49 -2.04 1.40
CA LYS A 18 4.48 -1.08 1.88
C LYS A 18 3.12 -1.75 1.94
N ALA A 19 2.46 -1.74 3.08
CA ALA A 19 1.14 -2.35 3.23
C ALA A 19 0.15 -1.39 3.90
N VAL A 20 -1.09 -1.38 3.40
CA VAL A 20 -2.18 -0.59 4.02
C VAL A 20 -2.45 -1.06 5.46
N PRO A 21 -2.98 -0.21 6.35
CA PRO A 21 -3.28 -0.58 7.74
C PRO A 21 -4.52 -1.46 7.92
N ASP A 22 -5.23 -1.78 6.85
CA ASP A 22 -6.47 -2.55 6.88
C ASP A 22 -6.27 -3.93 7.54
N LYS A 23 -7.24 -4.33 8.38
CA LYS A 23 -7.21 -5.62 9.08
C LYS A 23 -7.10 -6.81 8.12
N ALA A 24 -7.71 -6.72 6.94
CA ALA A 24 -7.63 -7.75 5.91
C ALA A 24 -6.18 -8.04 5.47
N GLN A 25 -5.30 -7.04 5.49
CA GLN A 25 -3.90 -7.19 5.11
C GLN A 25 -2.97 -7.49 6.31
N LEU A 26 -3.49 -7.60 7.53
CA LEU A 26 -2.69 -7.89 8.73
C LEU A 26 -1.88 -9.19 8.60
N PRO A 27 -2.45 -10.32 8.12
CA PRO A 27 -1.69 -11.56 8.00
C PRO A 27 -0.47 -11.42 7.08
N ALA A 28 -0.60 -10.67 5.97
CA ALA A 28 0.52 -10.40 5.07
C ALA A 28 1.57 -9.52 5.75
N ARG A 29 1.17 -8.44 6.45
CA ARG A 29 2.12 -7.59 7.20
C ARG A 29 2.89 -8.36 8.27
N ALA A 30 2.19 -9.16 9.07
CA ALA A 30 2.80 -9.99 10.11
C ALA A 30 3.81 -10.98 9.52
N ARG A 31 3.46 -11.60 8.39
CA ARG A 31 4.37 -12.52 7.70
C ARG A 31 5.60 -11.80 7.13
N ALA A 32 5.44 -10.62 6.53
CA ALA A 32 6.56 -9.82 6.05
C ALA A 32 7.57 -9.53 7.17
N LEU A 33 7.08 -9.07 8.33
CA LEU A 33 7.92 -8.79 9.50
C LEU A 33 8.60 -10.05 10.04
N ARG A 34 7.87 -11.17 10.14
CA ARG A 34 8.42 -12.46 10.60
C ARG A 34 9.55 -12.97 9.69
N GLU A 35 9.44 -12.70 8.40
CA GLU A 35 10.44 -13.09 7.39
C GLU A 35 11.54 -12.02 7.22
N GLY A 36 11.64 -11.05 8.13
CA GLY A 36 12.75 -10.08 8.15
C GLY A 36 12.63 -8.95 7.12
N LYS A 37 11.45 -8.74 6.52
CA LYS A 37 11.23 -7.65 5.56
C LYS A 37 10.94 -6.35 6.30
N LEU A 38 11.46 -5.24 5.78
CA LEU A 38 11.12 -3.90 6.27
C LEU A 38 9.68 -3.58 5.85
N VAL A 39 8.84 -3.17 6.80
CA VAL A 39 7.44 -2.82 6.50
C VAL A 39 7.17 -1.34 6.74
N TYR A 40 6.64 -0.68 5.71
CA TYR A 40 6.04 0.65 5.82
C TYR A 40 4.53 0.54 5.86
N MET A 41 3.91 1.26 6.80
CA MET A 41 2.46 1.33 6.90
C MET A 41 2.02 2.79 7.01
N ALA A 42 1.01 3.18 6.24
CA ALA A 42 0.50 4.54 6.29
C ALA A 42 -0.15 4.84 7.65
N VAL A 43 0.16 6.02 8.19
CA VAL A 43 -0.55 6.61 9.32
C VAL A 43 -1.98 6.94 8.86
N PRO A 44 -3.02 6.76 9.70
CA PRO A 44 -4.39 7.05 9.32
C PRO A 44 -4.56 8.42 8.66
N LYS A 45 -5.14 8.40 7.46
CA LYS A 45 -5.44 9.58 6.62
C LYS A 45 -4.22 10.41 6.19
N LEU A 46 -3.00 9.90 6.35
CA LEU A 46 -1.75 10.65 6.12
C LEU A 46 -1.75 12.01 6.84
N ALA A 47 -2.41 12.08 8.00
CA ALA A 47 -2.69 13.32 8.71
C ALA A 47 -1.50 13.87 9.51
N GLN A 48 -0.36 13.18 9.49
CA GLN A 48 0.84 13.56 10.22
C GLN A 48 1.95 14.02 9.24
N PRO A 49 2.85 14.93 9.66
CA PRO A 49 3.99 15.37 8.86
C PRO A 49 4.90 14.23 8.37
N GLN A 50 5.05 13.20 9.21
CA GLN A 50 5.75 11.96 8.93
C GLN A 50 4.69 10.85 8.82
N PRO A 51 4.15 10.59 7.61
CA PRO A 51 2.89 9.88 7.47
C PRO A 51 3.06 8.36 7.32
N PHE A 52 4.25 7.82 7.63
CA PHE A 52 4.51 6.38 7.57
C PHE A 52 5.07 5.87 8.89
N TYR A 53 4.55 4.74 9.37
CA TYR A 53 5.18 3.94 10.40
C TYR A 53 6.30 3.09 9.78
N LEU A 54 7.49 3.19 10.36
CA LEU A 54 8.63 2.32 10.09
C LEU A 54 8.57 1.11 11.03
N LEU A 55 8.40 -0.08 10.48
CA LEU A 55 8.45 -1.34 11.21
C LEU A 55 9.64 -2.15 10.70
N ASP A 56 10.77 -2.02 11.40
CA ASP A 56 11.99 -2.78 11.12
C ASP A 56 12.06 -4.01 12.04
N PRO A 57 12.07 -5.25 11.51
CA PRO A 57 12.23 -6.46 12.31
C PRO A 57 13.43 -6.46 13.27
N ALA A 58 14.51 -5.74 12.94
CA ALA A 58 15.69 -5.62 13.80
C ALA A 58 15.47 -4.70 15.02
N GLU A 59 14.46 -3.83 14.98
CA GLU A 59 14.17 -2.82 16.02
C GLU A 59 12.85 -3.09 16.76
N LEU A 60 12.11 -4.14 16.40
CA LEU A 60 10.83 -4.46 17.03
C LEU A 60 10.97 -4.79 18.51
N THR A 61 10.13 -4.15 19.33
CA THR A 61 10.04 -4.39 20.78
C THR A 61 8.96 -5.41 21.17
N VAL A 62 8.17 -5.87 20.20
CA VAL A 62 7.08 -6.85 20.35
C VAL A 62 7.13 -7.87 19.21
N ALA A 63 6.34 -8.95 19.30
CA ALA A 63 6.26 -9.95 18.26
C ALA A 63 5.80 -9.37 16.90
N PRO A 64 6.27 -9.89 15.75
CA PRO A 64 5.86 -9.45 14.41
C PRO A 64 4.33 -9.36 14.20
N GLU A 65 3.58 -10.32 14.75
CA GLU A 65 2.13 -10.38 14.67
C GLU A 65 1.46 -9.21 15.39
N GLU A 66 2.02 -8.80 16.52
CA GLU A 66 1.56 -7.65 17.29
C GLU A 66 1.93 -6.35 16.60
N ALA A 67 3.20 -6.20 16.19
CA ALA A 67 3.71 -5.02 15.50
C ALA A 67 2.96 -4.71 14.19
N ALA A 68 2.52 -5.74 13.46
CA ALA A 68 1.74 -5.61 12.22
C ALA A 68 0.32 -5.02 12.40
N SER A 69 -0.18 -4.97 13.64
CA SER A 69 -1.44 -4.32 13.97
C SER A 69 -1.30 -2.80 13.88
N SER A 70 -2.22 -2.14 13.17
CA SER A 70 -2.21 -0.68 13.05
C SER A 70 -2.30 0.03 14.40
N ARG A 71 -2.99 -0.56 15.39
CA ARG A 71 -3.08 -0.02 16.75
C ARG A 71 -1.75 -0.07 17.48
N VAL A 72 -1.04 -1.21 17.38
CA VAL A 72 0.23 -1.41 18.09
C VAL A 72 1.33 -0.60 17.40
N ALA A 73 1.41 -0.65 16.08
CA ALA A 73 2.32 0.18 15.29
C ALA A 73 2.20 1.66 15.65
N ALA A 74 0.97 2.19 15.81
CA ALA A 74 0.77 3.57 16.23
C ALA A 74 1.37 3.93 17.61
N SER A 75 1.62 2.94 18.47
CA SER A 75 2.22 3.13 19.79
C SER A 75 3.72 2.86 19.87
N ILE A 76 4.26 2.02 18.96
CA ILE A 76 5.65 1.55 19.06
C ILE A 76 6.53 2.00 17.89
N ALA A 77 5.93 2.29 16.73
CA ALA A 77 6.67 2.55 15.51
C ALA A 77 7.15 4.00 15.48
N ARG A 78 8.35 4.20 14.93
CA ARG A 78 8.82 5.53 14.57
C ARG A 78 8.05 6.01 13.34
N ASN A 79 7.59 7.25 13.39
CA ASN A 79 7.04 7.92 12.22
C ASN A 79 8.17 8.45 11.34
N ILE A 80 8.05 8.30 10.03
CA ILE A 80 9.02 8.79 9.05
C ILE A 80 8.34 9.49 7.85
N GLY A 81 9.09 10.38 7.22
CA GLY A 81 8.71 11.11 6.01
C GLY A 81 9.09 10.37 4.73
N LEU A 82 8.74 10.94 3.57
CA LEU A 82 9.12 10.40 2.25
C LEU A 82 10.64 10.37 2.03
N ASP A 83 11.36 11.32 2.62
CA ASP A 83 12.80 11.50 2.55
C ASP A 83 13.60 10.39 3.26
N GLU A 84 12.98 9.70 4.22
CA GLU A 84 13.58 8.57 4.93
C GLU A 84 13.16 7.20 4.37
N LEU A 85 12.21 7.16 3.41
CA LEU A 85 11.78 5.91 2.80
C LEU A 85 12.85 5.36 1.86
N ARG A 86 13.01 4.04 1.89
CA ARG A 86 13.73 3.29 0.86
C ARG A 86 12.80 2.96 -0.31
N PRO A 87 13.33 2.74 -1.53
CA PRO A 87 12.54 2.21 -2.64
C PRO A 87 11.76 0.96 -2.22
N VAL A 88 10.49 0.89 -2.65
CA VAL A 88 9.56 -0.18 -2.25
C VAL A 88 9.51 -1.24 -3.35
N ASP A 89 9.73 -2.50 -2.96
CA ASP A 89 9.69 -3.65 -3.86
C ASP A 89 8.25 -4.14 -4.08
N LEU A 90 7.46 -4.18 -2.99
CA LEU A 90 6.11 -4.73 -2.99
C LEU A 90 5.14 -3.79 -2.26
N ILE A 91 4.06 -3.41 -2.94
CA ILE A 91 2.93 -2.71 -2.33
C ILE A 91 1.77 -3.70 -2.14
N ILE A 92 1.23 -3.77 -0.93
CA ILE A 92 0.01 -4.52 -0.60
C ILE A 92 -1.13 -3.54 -0.34
N CYS A 93 -2.06 -3.48 -1.29
CA CYS A 93 -3.23 -2.62 -1.24
C CYS A 93 -4.41 -3.29 -0.53
N GLY A 94 -5.31 -2.46 0.00
CA GLY A 94 -6.63 -2.88 0.44
C GLY A 94 -7.62 -2.77 -0.72
N SER A 95 -8.59 -3.69 -0.79
CA SER A 95 -9.64 -3.65 -1.80
C SER A 95 -10.94 -4.19 -1.22
N VAL A 96 -12.05 -3.54 -1.58
CA VAL A 96 -13.42 -4.01 -1.29
C VAL A 96 -13.85 -5.01 -2.35
N ALA A 97 -13.59 -4.69 -3.63
CA ALA A 97 -13.78 -5.59 -4.76
C ALA A 97 -12.66 -5.36 -5.78
N VAL A 98 -12.39 -6.36 -6.60
CA VAL A 98 -11.45 -6.31 -7.72
C VAL A 98 -12.03 -7.05 -8.91
N ASN A 99 -11.68 -6.64 -10.13
CA ASN A 99 -11.94 -7.44 -11.31
C ASN A 99 -10.67 -8.14 -11.78
N ARG A 100 -10.79 -9.14 -12.65
CA ARG A 100 -9.64 -9.92 -13.14
C ARG A 100 -8.64 -9.10 -13.98
N GLY A 101 -9.04 -7.89 -14.41
CA GLY A 101 -8.18 -6.93 -15.09
C GLY A 101 -7.27 -6.11 -14.17
N GLY A 102 -7.39 -6.26 -12.85
CA GLY A 102 -6.56 -5.56 -11.86
C GLY A 102 -7.17 -4.25 -11.36
N VAL A 103 -8.37 -3.90 -11.82
CA VAL A 103 -9.10 -2.74 -11.32
C VAL A 103 -9.56 -3.02 -9.90
N ARG A 104 -9.44 -2.03 -9.01
CA ARG A 104 -9.75 -2.16 -7.59
C ARG A 104 -10.74 -1.11 -7.10
N LEU A 105 -11.83 -1.56 -6.49
CA LEU A 105 -12.71 -0.70 -5.71
C LEU A 105 -12.20 -0.58 -4.28
N GLY A 106 -11.81 0.63 -3.88
CA GLY A 106 -11.46 0.96 -2.50
C GLY A 106 -12.69 1.25 -1.63
N LYS A 107 -12.47 1.68 -0.39
CA LYS A 107 -13.56 2.06 0.55
C LYS A 107 -14.25 3.40 0.24
N GLY A 108 -13.93 4.03 -0.90
CA GLY A 108 -14.52 5.30 -1.34
C GLY A 108 -13.91 6.56 -0.70
N ALA A 109 -12.88 6.43 0.14
CA ALA A 109 -12.28 7.58 0.82
C ALA A 109 -11.11 8.24 0.04
N GLY A 110 -10.74 7.72 -1.14
CA GLY A 110 -9.67 8.26 -1.99
C GLY A 110 -8.24 8.18 -1.42
N TYR A 111 -8.04 7.62 -0.22
CA TYR A 111 -6.74 7.59 0.43
C TYR A 111 -5.75 6.62 -0.21
N SER A 112 -6.20 5.49 -0.78
CA SER A 112 -5.28 4.49 -1.31
C SER A 112 -4.45 5.02 -2.48
N ASP A 113 -5.01 5.89 -3.30
CA ASP A 113 -4.29 6.55 -4.40
C ASP A 113 -3.32 7.61 -3.86
N ILE A 114 -3.74 8.36 -2.83
CA ILE A 114 -2.91 9.35 -2.14
C ILE A 114 -1.79 8.69 -1.30
N GLU A 115 -1.92 7.43 -0.93
CA GLU A 115 -0.86 6.67 -0.24
C GLU A 115 0.22 6.13 -1.19
N VAL A 116 -0.01 6.13 -2.50
CA VAL A 116 0.90 5.54 -3.50
C VAL A 116 1.45 6.61 -4.45
N ALA A 117 0.62 7.56 -4.89
CA ALA A 117 1.02 8.64 -5.79
C ALA A 117 2.21 9.48 -5.28
N PRO A 118 2.32 9.84 -3.99
CA PRO A 118 3.51 10.49 -3.43
C PRO A 118 4.79 9.68 -3.57
N LEU A 119 4.71 8.35 -3.44
CA LEU A 119 5.87 7.46 -3.57
C LEU A 119 6.35 7.44 -5.03
N ALA A 120 5.42 7.42 -6.00
CA ALA A 120 5.77 7.51 -7.41
C ALA A 120 6.43 8.85 -7.73
N GLN A 121 5.87 9.95 -7.24
CA GLN A 121 6.42 11.29 -7.44
C GLN A 121 7.83 11.44 -6.79
N ALA A 122 8.07 10.78 -5.66
CA ALA A 122 9.37 10.76 -5.00
C ALA A 122 10.36 9.73 -5.60
N GLY A 123 9.98 8.98 -6.63
CA GLY A 123 10.83 7.95 -7.25
C GLY A 123 11.06 6.70 -6.38
N LEU A 124 10.25 6.51 -5.34
CA LEU A 124 10.33 5.37 -4.43
C LEU A 124 9.67 4.10 -4.99
N ILE A 125 8.86 4.26 -6.04
CA ILE A 125 8.25 3.15 -6.78
C ILE A 125 8.36 3.39 -8.28
N GLY A 126 8.42 2.29 -9.03
CA GLY A 126 8.58 2.35 -10.49
C GLY A 126 8.30 0.99 -11.16
N ALA A 127 8.92 0.76 -12.32
CA ALA A 127 8.71 -0.45 -13.10
C ALA A 127 9.08 -1.75 -12.36
N GLY A 128 10.02 -1.68 -11.40
CA GLY A 128 10.42 -2.82 -10.56
C GLY A 128 9.51 -3.07 -9.34
N THR A 129 8.57 -2.16 -9.03
CA THR A 129 7.67 -2.33 -7.89
C THR A 129 6.47 -3.17 -8.31
N THR A 130 6.20 -4.25 -7.58
CA THR A 130 4.96 -5.03 -7.74
C THR A 130 3.86 -4.48 -6.82
N ILE A 131 2.66 -4.28 -7.35
CA ILE A 131 1.48 -3.87 -6.60
C ILE A 131 0.52 -5.06 -6.54
N VAL A 132 0.17 -5.51 -5.34
CA VAL A 132 -0.68 -6.66 -5.11
C VAL A 132 -1.83 -6.34 -4.18
N THR A 133 -2.87 -7.16 -4.23
CA THR A 133 -3.94 -7.16 -3.22
C THR A 133 -4.24 -8.58 -2.81
N THR A 134 -4.48 -8.79 -1.51
CA THR A 134 -5.02 -10.06 -1.01
C THR A 134 -6.49 -9.87 -0.70
N VAL A 135 -7.33 -10.73 -1.26
CA VAL A 135 -8.80 -10.64 -1.14
C VAL A 135 -9.42 -12.02 -0.96
N HIS A 136 -10.66 -12.07 -0.52
CA HIS A 136 -11.46 -13.30 -0.60
C HIS A 136 -11.94 -13.54 -2.04
N SER A 137 -12.16 -14.79 -2.43
CA SER A 137 -12.62 -15.16 -3.79
C SER A 137 -13.93 -14.45 -4.18
N LEU A 138 -14.83 -14.22 -3.22
CA LEU A 138 -16.09 -13.45 -3.42
C LEU A 138 -15.89 -11.95 -3.71
N GLN A 139 -14.69 -11.40 -3.45
CA GLN A 139 -14.38 -10.01 -3.78
C GLN A 139 -13.83 -9.87 -5.20
N VAL A 140 -13.58 -10.99 -5.89
CA VAL A 140 -13.27 -11.01 -7.32
C VAL A 140 -14.60 -11.01 -8.08
N VAL A 141 -14.86 -9.95 -8.82
CA VAL A 141 -16.11 -9.76 -9.57
C VAL A 141 -15.85 -9.77 -11.07
N ASP A 142 -16.81 -10.32 -11.81
CA ASP A 142 -16.78 -10.33 -13.29
C ASP A 142 -17.35 -9.05 -13.90
N THR A 143 -17.94 -8.19 -13.06
CA THR A 143 -18.48 -6.89 -13.49
C THR A 143 -17.38 -5.85 -13.67
N GLU A 144 -17.58 -4.93 -14.60
CA GLU A 144 -16.72 -3.75 -14.70
C GLU A 144 -16.79 -2.91 -13.42
N ILE A 145 -15.62 -2.42 -13.01
CA ILE A 145 -15.48 -1.47 -11.91
C ILE A 145 -15.10 -0.14 -12.55
N SER A 146 -15.84 0.93 -12.23
CA SER A 146 -15.52 2.26 -12.74
C SER A 146 -14.19 2.76 -12.19
N GLU A 147 -13.34 3.28 -13.08
CA GLU A 147 -12.06 3.89 -12.75
C GLU A 147 -12.07 5.38 -13.07
N THR A 148 -11.35 6.14 -12.27
CA THR A 148 -10.96 7.52 -12.53
C THR A 148 -9.51 7.58 -12.99
N ARG A 149 -9.05 8.76 -13.42
CA ARG A 149 -7.65 8.94 -13.84
C ARG A 149 -6.63 8.78 -12.70
N HIS A 150 -7.09 8.88 -11.45
CA HIS A 150 -6.27 8.78 -10.24
C HIS A 150 -6.02 7.34 -9.80
N ASP A 151 -6.87 6.44 -10.26
CA ASP A 151 -6.80 5.05 -9.88
C ASP A 151 -5.58 4.39 -10.53
N PHE A 152 -4.95 3.51 -9.76
CA PHE A 152 -3.95 2.57 -10.24
C PHE A 152 -4.49 1.14 -10.15
N SER A 153 -4.00 0.26 -11.01
CA SER A 153 -4.36 -1.15 -10.99
C SER A 153 -3.33 -1.97 -10.21
N VAL A 154 -3.75 -3.14 -9.73
CA VAL A 154 -2.85 -4.14 -9.17
C VAL A 154 -2.27 -5.01 -10.29
N ASP A 155 -1.08 -5.54 -10.06
CA ASP A 155 -0.42 -6.52 -10.95
C ASP A 155 -0.91 -7.93 -10.67
N LEU A 156 -1.14 -8.22 -9.38
CA LEU A 156 -1.57 -9.52 -8.90
C LEU A 156 -2.73 -9.39 -7.94
N ILE A 157 -3.74 -10.24 -8.13
CA ILE A 157 -4.79 -10.49 -7.16
C ILE A 157 -4.55 -11.88 -6.57
N VAL A 158 -4.41 -11.94 -5.25
CA VAL A 158 -4.18 -13.21 -4.55
C VAL A 158 -5.40 -13.55 -3.70
N THR A 159 -6.02 -14.69 -3.98
CA THR A 159 -7.11 -15.25 -3.18
C THR A 159 -6.60 -16.45 -2.36
N PRO A 160 -7.43 -17.09 -1.52
CA PRO A 160 -7.08 -18.40 -0.96
C PRO A 160 -6.85 -19.47 -2.04
N ASP A 161 -7.54 -19.37 -3.18
CA ASP A 161 -7.70 -20.47 -4.14
C ASP A 161 -6.87 -20.27 -5.42
N GLU A 162 -6.56 -19.03 -5.80
CA GLU A 162 -5.83 -18.71 -7.03
C GLU A 162 -4.94 -17.46 -6.90
N VAL A 163 -4.05 -17.31 -7.89
CA VAL A 163 -3.33 -16.06 -8.17
C VAL A 163 -3.70 -15.63 -9.58
N ILE A 164 -4.17 -14.40 -9.70
CA ILE A 164 -4.59 -13.81 -10.98
C ILE A 164 -3.56 -12.76 -11.35
N THR A 165 -2.86 -12.98 -12.47
CA THR A 165 -2.01 -11.98 -13.10
C THR A 165 -2.86 -11.06 -13.95
N CYS A 166 -2.76 -9.76 -13.70
CA CYS A 166 -3.58 -8.76 -14.38
C CYS A 166 -2.92 -8.25 -15.66
N SER A 167 -3.77 -7.80 -16.60
CA SER A 167 -3.38 -7.12 -17.85
C SER A 167 -2.58 -5.83 -17.57
N PRO A 168 -1.88 -5.22 -18.55
CA PRO A 168 -0.79 -4.27 -18.31
C PRO A 168 -1.17 -3.20 -17.27
N PRO A 169 -0.47 -3.18 -16.13
CA PRO A 169 -0.94 -2.45 -14.98
C PRO A 169 -0.83 -0.94 -15.19
N ARG A 170 -1.91 -0.22 -14.89
CA ARG A 170 -1.90 1.24 -14.79
C ARG A 170 -1.13 1.64 -13.54
N ARG A 171 0.08 2.16 -13.73
CA ARG A 171 0.91 2.71 -12.65
C ARG A 171 0.45 4.12 -12.29
N PRO A 172 0.58 4.52 -11.01
CA PRO A 172 0.34 5.91 -10.62
C PRO A 172 1.42 6.80 -11.23
N ALA A 173 1.02 7.81 -12.00
CA ALA A 173 1.93 8.78 -12.62
C ALA A 173 2.33 9.93 -11.66
N GLY A 174 1.89 9.87 -10.41
CA GLY A 174 2.04 10.93 -9.41
C GLY A 174 0.70 11.54 -9.02
N LEU A 175 0.74 12.67 -8.30
CA LEU A 175 -0.46 13.35 -7.82
C LEU A 175 -1.10 14.19 -8.94
N HIS A 176 -2.40 14.00 -9.14
CA HIS A 176 -3.21 14.88 -9.97
C HIS A 176 -3.78 16.02 -9.13
N TRP A 177 -3.01 17.11 -9.06
CA TRP A 177 -3.29 18.23 -8.16
C TRP A 177 -4.63 18.93 -8.40
N ASP A 178 -5.11 18.94 -9.65
CA ASP A 178 -6.37 19.59 -10.03
C ASP A 178 -7.61 18.91 -9.43
N ASP A 179 -7.47 17.69 -8.92
CA ASP A 179 -8.55 16.90 -8.31
C ASP A 179 -8.49 16.86 -6.79
N LEU A 180 -7.42 17.42 -6.21
CA LEU A 180 -7.28 17.51 -4.77
C LEU A 180 -8.01 18.77 -4.28
N SER A 181 -9.05 18.56 -3.48
CA SER A 181 -9.72 19.67 -2.82
C SER A 181 -8.78 20.39 -1.86
N ALA A 182 -9.02 21.69 -1.65
CA ALA A 182 -8.28 22.47 -0.65
C ALA A 182 -8.35 21.83 0.75
N GLN A 183 -9.47 21.17 1.08
CA GLN A 183 -9.65 20.45 2.32
C GLN A 183 -8.73 19.23 2.43
N GLN A 184 -8.55 18.44 1.36
CA GLN A 184 -7.63 17.31 1.35
C GLN A 184 -6.18 17.77 1.50
N ILE A 185 -5.78 18.83 0.78
CA ILE A 185 -4.43 19.41 0.88
C ILE A 185 -4.19 19.94 2.30
N ALA A 186 -5.16 20.63 2.89
CA ALA A 186 -5.06 21.15 4.26
C ALA A 186 -4.96 20.03 5.31
N ALA A 187 -5.66 18.92 5.09
CA ALA A 187 -5.70 17.79 6.03
C ALA A 187 -4.47 16.87 5.98
N MET A 188 -3.68 16.92 4.91
CA MET A 188 -2.54 16.02 4.69
C MET A 188 -1.25 16.82 4.52
N PRO A 189 -0.42 16.95 5.58
CA PRO A 189 0.84 17.69 5.53
C PRO A 189 1.77 17.28 4.37
N VAL A 190 1.82 15.99 4.04
CA VAL A 190 2.62 15.47 2.92
C VAL A 190 2.26 16.11 1.58
N LEU A 191 0.98 16.41 1.35
CA LEU A 191 0.54 17.11 0.14
C LEU A 191 0.98 18.58 0.14
N GLN A 192 1.07 19.21 1.30
CA GLN A 192 1.56 20.59 1.40
C GLN A 192 3.05 20.66 1.08
N SER A 193 3.85 19.76 1.67
CA SER A 193 5.29 19.66 1.41
C SER A 193 5.59 19.41 -0.07
N LEU A 194 4.87 18.48 -0.71
CA LEU A 194 5.03 18.19 -2.14
C LEU A 194 4.57 19.35 -3.05
N ARG A 195 3.62 20.18 -2.60
CA ARG A 195 3.19 21.37 -3.36
C ARG A 195 4.20 22.50 -3.28
N SER A 196 4.84 22.68 -2.13
CA SER A 196 5.85 23.72 -1.90
C SER A 196 7.19 23.42 -2.56
N GLY A 197 7.49 22.15 -2.85
CA GLY A 197 8.71 21.73 -3.55
C GLY A 197 8.58 21.68 -5.09
N ARG A 198 7.44 22.08 -5.65
CA ARG A 198 7.24 22.32 -7.09
C ARG A 198 7.73 23.71 -7.48
#